data_AF-A0A6J0U4N6-F1
#
_entry.id   AF-A0A6J0U4N6-F1
#
_cell.length_a   1.000
_cell.length_b   1.000
_cell.length_c   1.000
_cell.angle_alpha   90.00
_cell.angle_beta   90.00
_cell.angle_gamma   90.00
#
_symmetry.space_group_name_H-M   'P 1'
#
loop_
_entity.id
_entity.type
_entity.pdbx_description
1 polymer ?
#
loop_
_entity_poly.entity_id
_entity_poly.type
_entity_poly.pdbx_seq_one_letter_code
_entity_poly.pdbx_strand_id
1 'polypeptide(L)'
;MITMMKRRRGRGENEKDAKKQKLLNELGQSQLPYLTPKDDGFHQLWKTKYSKLILRNAEWIPQDVHREVQEAFGLLQKHVCLFQDLVRIKGKDFVTPVSRILIGNPGYTYKYLNTRLFTVPWPVEGYEINYSHPEISKACEALIKLNEHLRRETVLALQEQNLSETKGTEDSVVTEKLQEEAAPVTESGCASPDQSAVHVPKNDCADLKERTSYNLTLLNYMDPQRMPFLKQEPYFGMGKMAVSWHHDENLVERSTVAVYSSCREEPDSHEKEAWCGRDPAVWHVALKVAWDIKTPGLAVPLYQGDCYLMLDDMNMTHQHCVLAGHQPRFSSTHRVAECSQGTLPYILGRCNAALENLHGDTALGCLALKSLDIGTIKGVEEIHNEVEFEWLRQFWFQGKRYQKCTDWWDQPMAVLEEHWRKMELMTSHLLCELRKEGQVEEQRKERIECLLPLLEERHELRQEWFVRCHSPLALSLPEEEKPRCHPYWQMGDPHLPLPFNLEDIIIKLRKILEGQTKYAHPQLTPASLE
;
A
#
# COMPACT_ATOMS: atom_id res chain seq x y z
N MET A 1 2.33 17.42 8.27
CA MET A 1 2.30 16.02 8.75
C MET A 1 3.31 15.11 8.04
N ILE A 2 3.56 15.30 6.74
CA ILE A 2 4.34 14.37 5.90
C ILE A 2 5.81 14.24 6.34
N THR A 3 6.46 15.31 6.81
CA THR A 3 7.85 15.24 7.31
C THR A 3 7.99 14.38 8.57
N MET A 4 6.97 14.38 9.43
CA MET A 4 6.85 13.43 10.54
C MET A 4 6.59 12.00 10.06
N MET A 5 5.84 11.81 8.98
CA MET A 5 5.66 10.50 8.34
C MET A 5 6.96 9.99 7.68
N LYS A 6 7.70 10.81 6.93
CA LYS A 6 9.05 10.49 6.39
C LYS A 6 9.99 10.07 7.54
N ARG A 7 10.05 10.84 8.64
CA ARG A 7 10.86 10.50 9.83
C ARG A 7 10.38 9.22 10.54
N ARG A 8 9.07 8.96 10.64
CA ARG A 8 8.53 7.71 11.24
C ARG A 8 8.77 6.48 10.36
N ARG A 9 8.49 6.55 9.04
CA ARG A 9 8.73 5.44 8.08
C ARG A 9 10.21 5.09 8.00
N GLY A 10 11.08 6.07 7.78
CA GLY A 10 12.53 5.85 7.70
C GLY A 10 13.11 5.21 8.98
N ARG A 11 12.61 5.59 10.17
CA ARG A 11 13.03 4.96 11.43
C ARG A 11 12.59 3.48 11.52
N GLY A 12 11.37 3.16 11.13
CA GLY A 12 10.85 1.78 11.15
C GLY A 12 11.50 0.86 10.11
N GLU A 13 11.75 1.37 8.90
CA GLU A 13 12.48 0.65 7.85
C GLU A 13 13.94 0.38 8.27
N ASN A 14 14.63 1.40 8.80
CA ASN A 14 16.00 1.25 9.31
C ASN A 14 16.10 0.24 10.47
N GLU A 15 15.10 0.17 11.36
CA GLU A 15 15.06 -0.82 12.43
C GLU A 15 14.84 -2.25 11.90
N LYS A 16 13.90 -2.43 10.97
CA LYS A 16 13.67 -3.72 10.28
C LYS A 16 14.92 -4.17 9.52
N ASP A 17 15.63 -3.25 8.88
CA ASP A 17 16.89 -3.52 8.19
C ASP A 17 18.04 -3.87 9.15
N ALA A 18 18.17 -3.17 10.27
CA ALA A 18 19.16 -3.50 11.29
C ALA A 18 18.91 -4.90 11.87
N LYS A 19 17.65 -5.25 12.15
CA LYS A 19 17.25 -6.62 12.53
C LYS A 19 17.60 -7.63 11.43
N LYS A 20 17.28 -7.36 10.17
CA LYS A 20 17.64 -8.23 9.03
C LYS A 20 19.14 -8.46 8.91
N GLN A 21 19.95 -7.40 8.97
CA GLN A 21 21.40 -7.52 8.85
C GLN A 21 22.00 -8.26 10.04
N LYS A 22 21.49 -8.02 11.25
CA LYS A 22 21.89 -8.77 12.44
C LYS A 22 21.64 -10.28 12.27
N LEU A 23 20.45 -10.67 11.79
CA LEU A 23 20.10 -12.08 11.59
C LEU A 23 20.95 -12.74 10.50
N LEU A 24 21.24 -12.04 9.39
CA LEU A 24 22.18 -12.52 8.37
C LEU A 24 23.60 -12.70 8.91
N ASN A 25 24.06 -11.77 9.76
CA ASN A 25 25.38 -11.87 10.39
C ASN A 25 25.44 -13.02 11.42
N GLU A 26 24.36 -13.26 12.18
CA GLU A 26 24.25 -14.37 13.13
C GLU A 26 24.18 -15.74 12.43
N LEU A 27 23.53 -15.80 11.26
CA LEU A 27 23.45 -17.00 10.42
C LEU A 27 24.78 -17.31 9.68
N GLY A 28 25.52 -16.26 9.30
CA GLY A 28 26.81 -16.38 8.63
C GLY A 28 26.69 -17.06 7.25
N GLN A 29 27.30 -18.24 7.11
CA GLN A 29 27.21 -19.09 5.91
C GLN A 29 26.29 -20.30 6.09
N SER A 30 25.70 -20.49 7.28
CA SER A 30 24.79 -21.61 7.53
C SER A 30 23.44 -21.40 6.86
N GLN A 31 22.67 -22.48 6.70
CA GLN A 31 21.28 -22.44 6.24
C GLN A 31 20.38 -22.98 7.34
N LEU A 32 19.25 -22.32 7.54
CA LEU A 32 18.20 -22.78 8.44
C LEU A 32 17.41 -23.92 7.77
N PRO A 33 16.92 -24.90 8.55
CA PRO A 33 16.05 -25.94 8.01
C PRO A 33 14.72 -25.34 7.54
N TYR A 34 14.12 -25.95 6.52
CA TYR A 34 12.74 -25.70 6.12
C TYR A 34 12.05 -27.02 5.81
N LEU A 35 10.73 -27.05 5.93
CA LEU A 35 9.90 -28.22 5.66
C LEU A 35 8.93 -27.97 4.49
N THR A 36 8.66 -29.03 3.76
CA THR A 36 7.67 -29.17 2.68
C THR A 36 6.66 -30.25 3.06
N PRO A 37 5.54 -30.43 2.33
CA PRO A 37 4.60 -31.53 2.59
C PRO A 37 5.19 -32.95 2.48
N LYS A 38 6.42 -33.11 1.98
CA LYS A 38 7.13 -34.40 1.92
C LYS A 38 7.86 -34.75 3.22
N ASP A 39 8.10 -33.76 4.09
CA ASP A 39 9.01 -33.90 5.24
C ASP A 39 8.27 -34.26 6.53
N ASP A 40 8.84 -35.20 7.29
CA ASP A 40 8.31 -35.57 8.60
C ASP A 40 8.23 -34.35 9.53
N GLY A 41 7.09 -34.21 10.21
CA GLY A 41 6.83 -33.09 11.12
C GLY A 41 6.32 -31.81 10.45
N PHE A 42 6.21 -31.73 9.11
CA PHE A 42 5.65 -30.57 8.40
C PHE A 42 4.28 -30.14 8.94
N HIS A 43 3.33 -31.08 9.06
CA HIS A 43 1.99 -30.79 9.59
C HIS A 43 2.00 -30.34 11.06
N GLN A 44 2.93 -30.87 11.88
CA GLN A 44 3.08 -30.47 13.28
C GLN A 44 3.67 -29.06 13.38
N LEU A 45 4.66 -28.73 12.56
CA LEU A 45 5.22 -27.37 12.47
C LEU A 45 4.17 -26.37 11.99
N TRP A 46 3.40 -26.71 10.96
CA TRP A 46 2.28 -25.89 10.49
C TRP A 46 1.30 -25.64 11.62
N LYS A 47 0.77 -26.69 12.25
CA LYS A 47 -0.23 -26.57 13.33
C LYS A 47 0.27 -25.78 14.55
N THR A 48 1.57 -25.79 14.86
CA THR A 48 2.12 -25.16 16.07
C THR A 48 2.75 -23.79 15.87
N LYS A 49 3.16 -23.44 14.64
CA LYS A 49 3.85 -22.18 14.34
C LYS A 49 3.21 -21.36 13.23
N TYR A 50 2.48 -21.99 12.31
CA TYR A 50 1.89 -21.36 11.13
C TYR A 50 0.37 -21.63 11.03
N SER A 51 -0.32 -21.86 12.15
CA SER A 51 -1.74 -22.26 12.18
C SER A 51 -2.70 -21.27 11.51
N LYS A 52 -2.29 -19.99 11.43
CA LYS A 52 -3.02 -18.91 10.77
C LYS A 52 -2.88 -18.92 9.23
N LEU A 53 -2.07 -19.85 8.68
CA LEU A 53 -2.05 -20.17 7.26
C LEU A 53 -3.12 -21.22 6.97
N ILE A 54 -4.05 -20.91 6.08
CA ILE A 54 -4.98 -21.89 5.53
C ILE A 54 -4.64 -22.13 4.06
N LEU A 55 -4.58 -23.39 3.65
CA LEU A 55 -4.51 -23.79 2.25
C LEU A 55 -5.85 -24.42 1.86
N ARG A 56 -6.35 -24.05 0.68
CA ARG A 56 -7.49 -24.65 0.01
C ARG A 56 -7.01 -25.08 -1.37
N ASN A 57 -7.15 -26.36 -1.72
CA ASN A 57 -6.82 -26.81 -3.07
C ASN A 57 -7.84 -26.25 -4.08
N ALA A 58 -7.56 -26.41 -5.37
CA ALA A 58 -8.47 -26.00 -6.45
C ALA A 58 -9.94 -26.44 -6.25
N GLU A 59 -10.21 -27.61 -5.65
CA GLU A 59 -11.57 -28.17 -5.50
C GLU A 59 -12.52 -27.30 -4.67
N TRP A 60 -12.00 -26.35 -3.87
CA TRP A 60 -12.81 -25.39 -3.11
C TRP A 60 -13.36 -24.24 -3.95
N ILE A 61 -12.78 -23.98 -5.12
CA ILE A 61 -13.20 -22.91 -6.02
C ILE A 61 -14.20 -23.47 -7.04
N PRO A 62 -15.41 -22.87 -7.19
CA PRO A 62 -16.37 -23.29 -8.20
C PRO A 62 -15.77 -23.31 -9.61
N GLN A 63 -16.05 -24.36 -10.39
CA GLN A 63 -15.42 -24.59 -11.71
C GLN A 63 -15.68 -23.47 -12.72
N ASP A 64 -16.83 -22.80 -12.62
CA ASP A 64 -17.16 -21.60 -13.38
C ASP A 64 -16.29 -20.40 -12.99
N VAL A 65 -16.11 -20.15 -11.68
CA VAL A 65 -15.20 -19.11 -11.16
C VAL A 65 -13.75 -19.39 -11.59
N HIS A 66 -13.28 -20.64 -11.49
CA HIS A 66 -11.97 -21.04 -12.01
C HIS A 66 -11.78 -20.67 -13.48
N ARG A 67 -12.72 -21.09 -14.34
CA ARG A 67 -12.66 -20.85 -15.79
C ARG A 67 -12.66 -19.36 -16.10
N GLU A 68 -13.56 -18.60 -15.48
CA GLU A 68 -13.68 -17.15 -15.69
C GLU A 68 -12.42 -16.40 -15.24
N VAL A 69 -11.83 -16.75 -14.08
CA VAL A 69 -10.60 -16.10 -13.58
C VAL A 69 -9.37 -16.46 -14.43
N GLN A 70 -9.24 -17.72 -14.86
CA GLN A 70 -8.14 -18.14 -15.73
C GLN A 70 -8.25 -17.48 -17.12
N GLU A 71 -9.47 -17.35 -17.65
CA GLU A 71 -9.73 -16.56 -18.86
C GLU A 71 -9.36 -15.08 -18.64
N ALA A 72 -9.80 -14.48 -17.53
CA ALA A 72 -9.52 -13.09 -17.17
C ALA A 72 -8.01 -12.78 -17.12
N PHE A 73 -7.19 -13.67 -16.56
CA PHE A 73 -5.72 -13.52 -16.59
C PHE A 73 -5.18 -13.52 -18.02
N GLY A 74 -5.67 -14.41 -18.88
CA GLY A 74 -5.32 -14.44 -20.30
C GLY A 74 -5.73 -13.17 -21.05
N LEU A 75 -6.92 -12.63 -20.76
CA LEU A 75 -7.42 -11.38 -21.35
C LEU A 75 -6.59 -10.16 -20.91
N LEU A 76 -6.29 -10.03 -19.61
CA LEU A 76 -5.44 -8.95 -19.09
C LEU A 76 -4.01 -9.03 -19.64
N GLN A 77 -3.49 -10.23 -19.90
CA GLN A 77 -2.20 -10.40 -20.56
C GLN A 77 -2.26 -10.03 -22.05
N LYS A 78 -3.30 -10.47 -22.76
CA LYS A 78 -3.56 -10.15 -24.19
C LYS A 78 -3.61 -8.64 -24.44
N HIS A 79 -4.23 -7.88 -23.53
CA HIS A 79 -4.33 -6.41 -23.61
C HIS A 79 -3.15 -5.66 -22.97
N VAL A 80 -2.11 -6.37 -22.53
CA VAL A 80 -0.88 -5.78 -21.95
C VAL A 80 -1.20 -4.88 -20.75
N CYS A 81 -2.08 -5.37 -19.87
CA CYS A 81 -2.56 -4.66 -18.68
C CYS A 81 -1.65 -4.81 -17.44
N LEU A 82 -0.61 -5.67 -17.49
CA LEU A 82 0.28 -5.92 -16.35
C LEU A 82 1.67 -5.35 -16.60
N PHE A 83 2.15 -4.53 -15.66
CA PHE A 83 3.37 -3.73 -15.79
C PHE A 83 4.34 -4.01 -14.66
N GLN A 84 5.65 -3.97 -14.92
CA GLN A 84 6.62 -4.02 -13.82
C GLN A 84 6.67 -2.66 -13.13
N ASP A 85 6.64 -2.63 -11.80
CA ASP A 85 6.60 -1.38 -11.05
C ASP A 85 8.01 -0.82 -10.83
N LEU A 86 8.22 0.46 -11.17
CA LEU A 86 9.42 1.20 -10.84
C LEU A 86 9.36 1.70 -9.38
N VAL A 87 9.65 0.80 -8.44
CA VAL A 87 9.59 1.03 -6.99
C VAL A 87 10.89 1.64 -6.44
N ARG A 88 10.84 2.22 -5.24
CA ARG A 88 12.02 2.76 -4.55
C ARG A 88 12.28 2.01 -3.25
N ILE A 89 13.48 1.45 -3.13
CA ILE A 89 13.94 0.70 -1.94
C ILE A 89 15.27 1.30 -1.49
N LYS A 90 15.33 1.82 -0.24
CA LYS A 90 16.54 2.43 0.34
C LYS A 90 17.17 3.54 -0.54
N GLY A 91 16.32 4.40 -1.10
CA GLY A 91 16.75 5.50 -1.98
C GLY A 91 17.23 5.08 -3.38
N LYS A 92 17.17 3.79 -3.72
CA LYS A 92 17.49 3.28 -5.06
C LYS A 92 16.21 2.85 -5.77
N ASP A 93 16.10 3.19 -7.05
CA ASP A 93 14.98 2.78 -7.89
C ASP A 93 15.24 1.39 -8.49
N PHE A 94 14.20 0.55 -8.54
CA PHE A 94 14.23 -0.82 -9.04
C PHE A 94 12.95 -1.13 -9.80
N VAL A 95 13.06 -1.91 -10.88
CA VAL A 95 11.90 -2.51 -11.56
C VAL A 95 11.58 -3.85 -10.89
N THR A 96 10.32 -4.13 -10.59
CA THR A 96 9.92 -5.40 -9.97
C THR A 96 10.02 -6.57 -10.95
N PRO A 97 10.56 -7.75 -10.56
CA PRO A 97 10.61 -8.93 -11.47
C PRO A 97 9.22 -9.37 -11.95
N VAL A 98 8.23 -9.19 -11.08
CA VAL A 98 6.81 -9.49 -11.31
C VAL A 98 6.12 -8.29 -11.97
N SER A 99 5.33 -8.55 -13.02
CA SER A 99 4.40 -7.58 -13.62
C SER A 99 3.06 -7.59 -12.87
N ARG A 100 2.44 -6.42 -12.69
CA ARG A 100 1.28 -6.22 -11.81
C ARG A 100 0.20 -5.33 -12.41
N ILE A 101 -1.00 -5.51 -11.89
CA ILE A 101 -2.14 -4.59 -12.02
C ILE A 101 -2.93 -4.59 -10.71
N LEU A 102 -3.40 -3.41 -10.29
CA LEU A 102 -4.30 -3.27 -9.15
C LEU A 102 -5.73 -3.19 -9.68
N ILE A 103 -6.60 -4.09 -9.24
CA ILE A 103 -8.03 -4.10 -9.58
C ILE A 103 -8.82 -4.01 -8.27
N GLY A 104 -9.90 -3.23 -8.22
CA GLY A 104 -10.61 -3.03 -6.95
C GLY A 104 -11.74 -2.02 -7.02
N ASN A 105 -12.14 -1.49 -5.86
CA ASN A 105 -13.19 -0.49 -5.78
C ASN A 105 -12.84 0.81 -6.56
N PRO A 106 -13.83 1.47 -7.19
CA PRO A 106 -13.66 2.79 -7.80
C PRO A 106 -13.05 3.81 -6.85
N GLY A 107 -12.00 4.49 -7.29
CA GLY A 107 -11.33 5.54 -6.51
C GLY A 107 -10.42 5.06 -5.39
N TYR A 108 -10.16 3.76 -5.24
CA TYR A 108 -9.24 3.21 -4.24
C TYR A 108 -7.80 3.16 -4.75
N THR A 109 -6.84 3.18 -3.81
CA THR A 109 -5.41 3.08 -4.12
C THR A 109 -4.70 2.16 -3.13
N TYR A 110 -3.57 1.59 -3.53
CA TYR A 110 -2.74 0.75 -2.67
C TYR A 110 -1.29 1.22 -2.73
N LYS A 111 -0.71 1.63 -1.60
CA LYS A 111 0.67 2.15 -1.55
C LYS A 111 1.63 1.13 -0.96
N TYR A 112 2.63 0.73 -1.74
CA TYR A 112 3.71 -0.17 -1.32
C TYR A 112 5.06 0.31 -1.87
N LEU A 113 6.17 0.15 -1.15
CA LEU A 113 7.53 0.51 -1.60
C LEU A 113 7.63 1.94 -2.20
N ASN A 114 6.96 2.89 -1.53
CA ASN A 114 6.77 4.29 -1.91
C ASN A 114 6.12 4.56 -3.29
N THR A 115 5.42 3.56 -3.85
CA THR A 115 4.64 3.68 -5.09
C THR A 115 3.16 3.45 -4.79
N ARG A 116 2.30 4.42 -5.13
CA ARG A 116 0.84 4.31 -5.01
C ARG A 116 0.26 3.78 -6.30
N LEU A 117 -0.25 2.55 -6.26
CA LEU A 117 -1.03 1.95 -7.34
C LEU A 117 -2.48 2.46 -7.28
N PHE A 118 -3.07 2.71 -8.44
CA PHE A 118 -4.46 3.15 -8.62
C PHE A 118 -5.30 1.99 -9.16
N THR A 119 -6.53 1.81 -8.69
CA THR A 119 -7.38 0.69 -9.14
C THR A 119 -7.81 0.90 -10.58
N VAL A 120 -7.63 -0.12 -11.43
CA VAL A 120 -8.55 -0.34 -12.55
C VAL A 120 -9.83 -0.87 -11.90
N PRO A 121 -10.95 -0.12 -11.92
CA PRO A 121 -12.06 -0.44 -11.08
C PRO A 121 -12.79 -1.68 -11.60
N TRP A 122 -13.24 -2.55 -10.68
CA TRP A 122 -14.24 -3.56 -11.01
C TRP A 122 -15.65 -2.94 -10.97
N PRO A 123 -16.68 -3.58 -11.58
CA PRO A 123 -18.04 -3.07 -11.51
C PRO A 123 -18.56 -3.00 -10.07
N VAL A 124 -19.09 -1.84 -9.69
CA VAL A 124 -19.79 -1.59 -8.43
C VAL A 124 -21.07 -0.82 -8.75
N GLU A 125 -22.16 -1.15 -8.07
CA GLU A 125 -23.43 -0.45 -8.23
C GLU A 125 -23.27 1.07 -8.00
N GLY A 126 -23.87 1.88 -8.88
CA GLY A 126 -23.76 3.34 -8.86
C GLY A 126 -22.53 3.93 -9.54
N TYR A 127 -21.63 3.12 -10.13
CA TYR A 127 -20.47 3.58 -10.89
C TYR A 127 -20.53 3.12 -12.36
N GLU A 128 -20.53 4.07 -13.28
CA GLU A 128 -20.23 3.80 -14.69
C GLU A 128 -18.70 3.78 -14.89
N ILE A 129 -18.21 2.75 -15.58
CA ILE A 129 -16.78 2.53 -15.84
C ILE A 129 -16.59 2.37 -17.34
N ASN A 130 -15.82 3.26 -17.94
CA ASN A 130 -15.40 3.12 -19.33
C ASN A 130 -14.07 2.36 -19.39
N TYR A 131 -14.12 1.13 -19.91
CA TYR A 131 -12.94 0.30 -20.15
C TYR A 131 -12.46 0.49 -21.58
N SER A 132 -11.15 0.44 -21.81
CA SER A 132 -10.56 0.53 -23.15
C SER A 132 -10.98 -0.62 -24.08
N HIS A 133 -11.41 -1.76 -23.52
CA HIS A 133 -11.91 -2.91 -24.27
C HIS A 133 -12.92 -3.75 -23.45
N PRO A 134 -14.01 -4.28 -24.04
CA PRO A 134 -15.01 -5.08 -23.31
C PRO A 134 -14.47 -6.33 -22.61
N GLU A 135 -13.43 -6.96 -23.17
CA GLU A 135 -12.76 -8.11 -22.52
C GLU A 135 -12.08 -7.73 -21.18
N ILE A 136 -11.72 -6.46 -20.97
CA ILE A 136 -11.16 -5.98 -19.70
C ILE A 136 -12.28 -5.80 -18.66
N SER A 137 -13.48 -5.36 -19.07
CA SER A 137 -14.68 -5.39 -18.20
C SER A 137 -14.95 -6.82 -17.73
N LYS A 138 -15.03 -7.78 -18.66
CA LYS A 138 -15.22 -9.21 -18.36
C LYS A 138 -14.15 -9.75 -17.39
N ALA A 139 -12.89 -9.32 -17.56
CA ALA A 139 -11.82 -9.72 -16.65
C ALA A 139 -12.01 -9.14 -15.23
N CYS A 140 -12.44 -7.87 -15.11
CA CYS A 140 -12.72 -7.25 -13.82
C CYS A 140 -13.97 -7.84 -13.14
N GLU A 141 -15.00 -8.20 -13.92
CA GLU A 141 -16.20 -8.93 -13.48
C GLU A 141 -15.85 -10.30 -12.86
N ALA A 142 -14.98 -11.08 -13.51
CA ALA A 142 -14.49 -12.36 -12.98
C ALA A 142 -13.73 -12.18 -11.66
N LEU A 143 -12.96 -11.10 -11.52
CA LEU A 143 -12.16 -10.84 -10.33
C LEU A 143 -12.97 -10.35 -9.12
N ILE A 144 -14.08 -9.62 -9.33
CA ILE A 144 -15.02 -9.30 -8.23
C ILE A 144 -15.85 -10.52 -7.81
N LYS A 145 -16.21 -11.42 -8.74
CA LYS A 145 -16.79 -12.75 -8.37
C LYS A 145 -15.83 -13.57 -7.52
N LEU A 146 -14.54 -13.63 -7.88
CA LEU A 146 -13.50 -14.28 -7.09
C LEU A 146 -13.35 -13.62 -5.71
N ASN A 147 -13.38 -12.28 -5.64
CA ASN A 147 -13.31 -11.51 -4.40
C ASN A 147 -14.43 -11.92 -3.42
N GLU A 148 -15.67 -12.01 -3.91
CA GLU A 148 -16.83 -12.42 -3.11
C GLU A 148 -16.81 -13.91 -2.71
N HIS A 149 -16.19 -14.78 -3.50
CA HIS A 149 -15.97 -16.16 -3.11
C HIS A 149 -14.88 -16.28 -2.02
N LEU A 150 -13.69 -15.72 -2.24
CA LEU A 150 -12.61 -15.74 -1.26
C LEU A 150 -12.98 -15.05 0.07
N ARG A 151 -13.78 -13.98 0.01
CA ARG A 151 -14.34 -13.34 1.22
C ARG A 151 -15.19 -14.30 2.04
N ARG A 152 -16.07 -15.08 1.40
CA ARG A 152 -16.90 -16.08 2.11
C ARG A 152 -16.06 -17.18 2.74
N GLU A 153 -15.11 -17.74 1.99
CA GLU A 153 -14.19 -18.77 2.51
C GLU A 153 -13.37 -18.26 3.71
N THR A 154 -12.95 -17.00 3.66
CA THR A 154 -12.18 -16.37 4.75
C THR A 154 -13.03 -16.13 6.00
N VAL A 155 -14.30 -15.70 5.84
CA VAL A 155 -15.23 -15.58 6.98
C VAL A 155 -15.43 -16.94 7.66
N LEU A 156 -15.61 -18.01 6.88
CA LEU A 156 -15.73 -19.37 7.41
C LEU A 156 -14.45 -19.80 8.15
N ALA A 157 -13.28 -19.60 7.54
CA ALA A 157 -12.00 -19.97 8.15
C ALA A 157 -11.71 -19.21 9.47
N LEU A 158 -12.08 -17.92 9.57
CA LEU A 158 -11.98 -17.16 10.82
C LEU A 158 -12.98 -17.66 11.88
N GLN A 159 -14.19 -18.08 11.49
CA GLN A 159 -15.16 -18.68 12.41
C GLN A 159 -14.67 -20.05 12.94
N GLU A 160 -14.12 -20.91 12.09
CA GLU A 160 -13.47 -22.17 12.46
C GLU A 160 -12.30 -21.95 13.44
N GLN A 161 -11.48 -20.93 13.17
CA GLN A 161 -10.36 -20.54 14.03
C GLN A 161 -10.85 -20.08 15.42
N ASN A 162 -11.78 -19.10 15.47
CA ASN A 162 -12.31 -18.58 16.73
C ASN A 162 -12.93 -19.69 17.60
N LEU A 163 -13.72 -20.60 17.01
CA LEU A 163 -14.30 -21.74 17.71
C LEU A 163 -13.25 -22.72 18.28
N SER A 164 -12.10 -22.83 17.61
CA SER A 164 -10.99 -23.68 18.07
C SER A 164 -10.22 -23.03 19.23
N GLU A 165 -10.04 -21.70 19.19
CA GLU A 165 -9.38 -20.92 20.24
C GLU A 165 -10.24 -20.86 21.53
N THR A 166 -11.57 -20.72 21.43
CA THR A 166 -12.47 -20.76 22.60
C THR A 166 -12.41 -22.11 23.31
N LYS A 167 -12.51 -23.24 22.57
CA LYS A 167 -12.46 -24.60 23.15
C LYS A 167 -11.14 -24.89 23.86
N GLY A 168 -10.01 -24.49 23.26
CA GLY A 168 -8.70 -24.63 23.89
C GLY A 168 -8.50 -23.78 25.15
N THR A 169 -9.34 -22.76 25.36
CA THR A 169 -9.32 -21.92 26.56
C THR A 169 -10.19 -22.52 27.68
N GLU A 170 -11.34 -23.10 27.36
CA GLU A 170 -12.23 -23.76 28.35
C GLU A 170 -11.59 -25.02 28.94
N ASP A 171 -10.95 -25.86 28.12
CA ASP A 171 -10.22 -27.07 28.57
C ASP A 171 -9.04 -26.76 29.53
N SER A 172 -8.57 -25.51 29.57
CA SER A 172 -7.45 -25.08 30.43
C SER A 172 -7.88 -24.50 31.79
N VAL A 173 -9.20 -24.37 32.06
CA VAL A 173 -9.72 -23.76 33.30
C VAL A 173 -10.26 -24.80 34.30
N VAL A 174 -10.49 -26.06 33.87
CA VAL A 174 -11.05 -27.12 34.73
C VAL A 174 -9.95 -27.89 35.49
N THR A 175 -9.22 -27.21 36.37
CA THR A 175 -8.43 -27.90 37.41
C THR A 175 -8.23 -27.08 38.69
N GLU A 176 -9.30 -26.51 39.26
CA GLU A 176 -9.34 -26.24 40.72
C GLU A 176 -10.77 -25.94 41.22
N LYS A 177 -11.44 -26.98 41.74
CA LYS A 177 -12.27 -26.96 42.98
C LYS A 177 -12.94 -28.32 43.21
N LEU A 178 -12.65 -28.91 44.36
CA LEU A 178 -13.33 -30.07 44.92
C LEU A 178 -14.17 -29.64 46.13
N GLN A 179 -15.32 -30.31 46.28
CA GLN A 179 -16.12 -30.47 47.52
C GLN A 179 -16.82 -29.24 48.12
N GLU A 180 -18.15 -29.25 48.12
CA GLU A 180 -18.97 -29.64 49.29
C GLU A 180 -20.44 -29.96 48.88
N GLU A 181 -21.24 -30.53 49.78
CA GLU A 181 -22.59 -31.09 49.53
C GLU A 181 -23.74 -30.13 49.94
N ALA A 182 -25.05 -30.34 49.71
CA ALA A 182 -25.81 -31.55 49.37
C ALA A 182 -27.12 -31.26 48.57
N ALA A 183 -28.11 -32.15 48.68
CA ALA A 183 -29.42 -32.15 47.99
C ALA A 183 -30.59 -31.72 48.96
N PRO A 184 -31.91 -31.73 48.62
CA PRO A 184 -32.56 -32.22 47.38
C PRO A 184 -33.79 -31.44 46.80
N VAL A 185 -34.02 -31.68 45.50
CA VAL A 185 -35.31 -31.95 44.78
C VAL A 185 -36.61 -31.19 45.12
N THR A 186 -37.18 -30.51 44.10
CA THR A 186 -38.60 -30.65 43.69
C THR A 186 -38.75 -30.57 42.17
N GLU A 187 -39.67 -31.37 41.61
CA GLU A 187 -39.96 -31.44 40.16
C GLU A 187 -41.09 -30.47 39.73
N SER A 188 -41.13 -30.16 38.43
CA SER A 188 -42.31 -30.21 37.54
C SER A 188 -42.50 -28.99 36.63
N GLY A 189 -42.77 -29.23 35.34
CA GLY A 189 -43.18 -28.20 34.36
C GLY A 189 -42.53 -28.40 32.98
N CYS A 190 -43.32 -28.81 31.98
CA CYS A 190 -42.80 -29.26 30.68
C CYS A 190 -43.10 -28.30 29.51
N ALA A 191 -42.13 -28.20 28.59
CA ALA A 191 -42.23 -27.89 27.16
C ALA A 191 -42.77 -26.53 26.64
N SER A 192 -41.90 -25.82 25.91
CA SER A 192 -42.14 -25.29 24.55
C SER A 192 -40.80 -24.94 23.87
N PRO A 193 -40.71 -24.94 22.52
CA PRO A 193 -39.41 -24.97 21.83
C PRO A 193 -38.83 -23.57 21.61
N ASP A 194 -37.55 -23.37 21.93
CA ASP A 194 -36.83 -22.12 21.66
C ASP A 194 -35.67 -22.30 20.68
N GLN A 195 -35.28 -21.18 20.07
CA GLN A 195 -34.59 -21.10 18.80
C GLN A 195 -33.08 -21.36 18.94
N SER A 196 -32.55 -22.30 18.16
CA SER A 196 -31.10 -22.52 18.00
C SER A 196 -30.44 -21.46 17.09
N ALA A 197 -30.71 -20.17 17.37
CA ALA A 197 -29.93 -19.07 16.85
C ALA A 197 -28.64 -18.97 17.68
N VAL A 198 -27.51 -19.44 17.12
CA VAL A 198 -26.18 -19.25 17.72
C VAL A 198 -25.95 -17.75 17.88
N HIS A 199 -25.99 -17.29 19.13
CA HIS A 199 -26.04 -15.86 19.46
C HIS A 199 -24.63 -15.24 19.37
N VAL A 200 -24.13 -15.04 18.15
CA VAL A 200 -22.87 -14.34 17.92
C VAL A 200 -22.98 -12.91 18.50
N PRO A 201 -22.06 -12.47 19.39
CA PRO A 201 -22.04 -11.11 19.90
C PRO A 201 -21.98 -10.09 18.75
N LYS A 202 -22.75 -8.99 18.86
CA LYS A 202 -22.83 -7.96 17.81
C LYS A 202 -21.46 -7.32 17.46
N ASN A 203 -20.51 -7.35 18.39
CA ASN A 203 -19.16 -6.80 18.16
C ASN A 203 -18.31 -7.70 17.24
N ASP A 204 -18.42 -9.02 17.37
CA ASP A 204 -17.57 -9.97 16.62
C ASP A 204 -17.94 -9.98 15.12
N CYS A 205 -19.22 -9.79 14.81
CA CYS A 205 -19.71 -9.69 13.43
C CYS A 205 -19.17 -8.43 12.70
N ALA A 206 -18.96 -7.32 13.42
CA ALA A 206 -18.37 -6.11 12.86
C ALA A 206 -16.87 -6.29 12.59
N ASP A 207 -16.10 -6.81 13.55
CA ASP A 207 -14.67 -7.08 13.41
C ASP A 207 -14.37 -8.07 12.26
N LEU A 208 -15.14 -9.17 12.16
CA LEU A 208 -15.04 -10.12 11.05
C LEU A 208 -15.30 -9.45 9.69
N LYS A 209 -16.26 -8.51 9.63
CA LYS A 209 -16.55 -7.78 8.39
C LYS A 209 -15.38 -6.86 8.03
N GLU A 210 -14.85 -6.09 8.97
CA GLU A 210 -13.70 -5.19 8.71
C GLU A 210 -12.47 -5.97 8.22
N ARG A 211 -12.17 -7.12 8.84
CA ARG A 211 -10.98 -7.93 8.53
C ARG A 211 -11.07 -8.79 7.27
N THR A 212 -12.25 -8.90 6.65
CA THR A 212 -12.51 -9.70 5.43
C THR A 212 -13.06 -8.89 4.25
N SER A 213 -13.42 -7.61 4.42
CA SER A 213 -14.01 -6.78 3.34
C SER A 213 -12.97 -6.36 2.29
N TYR A 214 -12.55 -7.31 1.46
CA TYR A 214 -11.55 -7.08 0.42
C TYR A 214 -12.01 -5.99 -0.55
N ASN A 215 -11.28 -4.87 -0.53
CA ASN A 215 -11.60 -3.66 -1.29
C ASN A 215 -10.77 -3.55 -2.59
N LEU A 216 -9.78 -4.44 -2.76
CA LEU A 216 -8.98 -4.60 -3.98
C LEU A 216 -8.26 -5.95 -4.03
N THR A 217 -7.72 -6.27 -5.19
CA THR A 217 -6.72 -7.31 -5.44
C THR A 217 -5.52 -6.75 -6.20
N LEU A 218 -4.32 -7.18 -5.78
CA LEU A 218 -3.09 -6.98 -6.52
C LEU A 218 -2.79 -8.23 -7.34
N LEU A 219 -2.99 -8.14 -8.66
CA LEU A 219 -2.62 -9.20 -9.58
C LEU A 219 -1.12 -9.19 -9.81
N ASN A 220 -0.56 -10.39 -9.95
CA ASN A 220 0.86 -10.63 -10.17
C ASN A 220 1.00 -11.60 -11.35
N TYR A 221 1.93 -11.35 -12.26
CA TYR A 221 2.34 -12.26 -13.32
C TYR A 221 3.87 -12.32 -13.41
N MET A 222 4.43 -13.50 -13.61
CA MET A 222 5.83 -13.65 -13.99
C MET A 222 6.02 -14.92 -14.84
N ASP A 223 6.82 -14.77 -15.89
CA ASP A 223 7.38 -15.87 -16.68
C ASP A 223 8.85 -16.06 -16.24
N PRO A 224 9.20 -17.15 -15.52
CA PRO A 224 10.56 -17.40 -15.05
C PRO A 224 11.59 -17.53 -16.19
N GLN A 225 11.18 -17.97 -17.37
CA GLN A 225 12.06 -18.13 -18.53
C GLN A 225 12.45 -16.77 -19.12
N ARG A 226 11.52 -15.80 -19.08
CA ARG A 226 11.77 -14.39 -19.46
C ARG A 226 12.39 -13.55 -18.35
N MET A 227 12.50 -14.08 -17.13
CA MET A 227 12.98 -13.36 -15.95
C MET A 227 14.16 -14.10 -15.27
N PRO A 228 15.35 -14.17 -15.92
CA PRO A 228 16.45 -14.99 -15.42
C PRO A 228 17.10 -14.46 -14.13
N PHE A 229 16.97 -13.15 -13.84
CA PHE A 229 17.68 -12.44 -12.77
C PHE A 229 17.00 -12.53 -11.39
N LEU A 230 16.51 -13.71 -11.01
CA LEU A 230 15.89 -13.94 -9.70
C LEU A 230 16.94 -14.11 -8.60
N LYS A 231 16.68 -13.50 -7.43
CA LYS A 231 17.54 -13.64 -6.25
C LYS A 231 17.33 -14.99 -5.60
N GLN A 232 18.41 -15.60 -5.10
CA GLN A 232 18.31 -16.77 -4.23
C GLN A 232 17.75 -16.37 -2.86
N GLU A 233 16.94 -17.25 -2.28
CA GLU A 233 16.44 -17.14 -0.92
C GLU A 233 17.62 -17.22 0.07
N PRO A 234 17.77 -16.24 0.99
CA PRO A 234 19.04 -16.03 1.71
C PRO A 234 19.19 -16.76 3.05
N TYR A 235 18.16 -17.40 3.61
CA TYR A 235 18.21 -17.98 4.97
C TYR A 235 18.10 -19.50 5.01
N PHE A 236 17.25 -20.09 4.17
CA PHE A 236 16.85 -21.50 4.22
C PHE A 236 17.34 -22.32 3.03
N GLY A 237 17.83 -21.67 1.97
CA GLY A 237 18.25 -22.35 0.74
C GLY A 237 17.07 -22.76 -0.16
N MET A 238 15.89 -22.13 -0.02
CA MET A 238 14.67 -22.47 -0.77
C MET A 238 14.71 -22.17 -2.30
N GLY A 239 15.83 -21.66 -2.80
CA GLY A 239 16.04 -21.38 -4.23
C GLY A 239 15.55 -19.99 -4.68
N LYS A 240 15.23 -19.86 -5.98
CA LYS A 240 14.92 -18.56 -6.60
C LYS A 240 13.61 -17.95 -6.10
N MET A 241 13.65 -16.68 -5.72
CA MET A 241 12.47 -15.89 -5.30
C MET A 241 11.97 -15.00 -6.44
N ALA A 242 10.68 -15.11 -6.77
CA ALA A 242 9.94 -14.15 -7.59
C ALA A 242 9.64 -12.86 -6.79
N VAL A 243 9.28 -13.02 -5.51
CA VAL A 243 9.09 -11.93 -4.54
C VAL A 243 9.89 -12.28 -3.29
N SER A 244 10.74 -11.36 -2.83
CA SER A 244 11.59 -11.57 -1.65
C SER A 244 10.79 -11.55 -0.34
N TRP A 245 11.40 -12.02 0.76
CA TRP A 245 10.85 -11.92 2.11
C TRP A 245 10.35 -10.52 2.45
N HIS A 246 9.06 -10.40 2.75
CA HIS A 246 8.39 -9.16 3.11
C HIS A 246 7.21 -9.41 4.06
N HIS A 247 6.67 -8.30 4.57
CA HIS A 247 5.30 -8.21 5.06
C HIS A 247 4.54 -7.39 4.01
N ASP A 248 3.26 -7.66 3.81
CA ASP A 248 2.40 -6.78 3.05
C ASP A 248 2.23 -5.43 3.75
N GLU A 249 2.35 -4.35 2.99
CA GLU A 249 2.22 -2.97 3.45
C GLU A 249 0.78 -2.46 3.30
N ASN A 250 0.42 -1.39 4.01
CA ASN A 250 -0.84 -0.66 3.80
C ASN A 250 -2.10 -1.55 3.83
N LEU A 251 -2.14 -2.48 4.78
CA LEU A 251 -3.32 -3.28 5.14
C LEU A 251 -3.94 -2.75 6.43
N VAL A 252 -5.25 -2.93 6.58
CA VAL A 252 -5.94 -2.73 7.87
C VAL A 252 -5.34 -3.68 8.90
N GLU A 253 -5.18 -3.24 10.16
CA GLU A 253 -4.57 -4.05 11.21
C GLU A 253 -5.35 -5.37 11.42
N ARG A 254 -4.61 -6.49 11.54
CA ARG A 254 -5.17 -7.86 11.66
C ARG A 254 -6.15 -8.27 10.55
N SER A 255 -6.18 -7.55 9.42
CA SER A 255 -6.97 -7.93 8.25
C SER A 255 -6.31 -9.10 7.50
N THR A 256 -7.17 -9.86 6.84
CA THR A 256 -6.77 -11.07 6.13
C THR A 256 -6.24 -10.77 4.73
N VAL A 257 -5.50 -11.72 4.16
CA VAL A 257 -5.10 -11.71 2.74
C VAL A 257 -5.44 -13.06 2.13
N ALA A 258 -6.19 -13.05 1.03
CA ALA A 258 -6.54 -14.26 0.29
C ALA A 258 -5.85 -14.26 -1.08
N VAL A 259 -5.22 -15.38 -1.46
CA VAL A 259 -4.44 -15.47 -2.70
C VAL A 259 -4.88 -16.65 -3.53
N TYR A 260 -5.41 -16.38 -4.73
CA TYR A 260 -5.64 -17.37 -5.77
C TYR A 260 -4.39 -17.54 -6.64
N SER A 261 -3.93 -18.77 -6.83
CA SER A 261 -2.76 -19.14 -7.63
C SER A 261 -3.17 -19.80 -8.95
N SER A 262 -2.58 -19.37 -10.06
CA SER A 262 -2.79 -20.02 -11.36
C SER A 262 -1.46 -20.20 -12.07
N CYS A 263 -0.90 -21.39 -11.96
CA CYS A 263 0.22 -21.85 -12.76
C CYS A 263 -0.31 -22.30 -14.14
N ARG A 264 0.49 -22.11 -15.20
CA ARG A 264 0.20 -22.71 -16.51
C ARG A 264 0.89 -24.07 -16.57
N GLU A 265 0.12 -25.14 -16.43
CA GLU A 265 0.65 -26.50 -16.51
C GLU A 265 0.89 -26.88 -17.98
N GLU A 266 2.07 -27.43 -18.27
CA GLU A 266 2.30 -28.23 -19.48
C GLU A 266 2.22 -29.71 -19.08
N PRO A 267 1.84 -30.63 -19.99
CA PRO A 267 1.71 -32.04 -19.65
C PRO A 267 3.01 -32.63 -19.09
N ASP A 268 2.91 -33.29 -17.95
CA ASP A 268 4.03 -33.96 -17.26
C ASP A 268 4.83 -34.84 -18.24
N SER A 269 6.06 -34.42 -18.54
CA SER A 269 7.04 -35.17 -19.33
C SER A 269 8.38 -35.33 -18.62
N HIS A 270 8.45 -34.96 -17.35
CA HIS A 270 9.62 -35.14 -16.50
C HIS A 270 9.38 -36.23 -15.47
N GLU A 271 10.32 -37.18 -15.40
CA GLU A 271 10.34 -38.19 -14.36
C GLU A 271 10.44 -37.52 -12.98
N LYS A 272 9.71 -38.05 -11.99
CA LYS A 272 9.69 -37.51 -10.62
C LYS A 272 10.99 -37.86 -9.90
N GLU A 273 12.07 -37.15 -10.25
CA GLU A 273 13.33 -37.20 -9.51
C GLU A 273 13.09 -36.84 -8.03
N ALA A 274 13.74 -37.58 -7.13
CA ALA A 274 13.60 -37.41 -5.69
C ALA A 274 14.43 -36.19 -5.22
N TRP A 275 13.92 -34.98 -5.48
CA TRP A 275 14.52 -33.74 -5.01
C TRP A 275 14.57 -33.67 -3.48
N CYS A 276 15.74 -33.28 -2.94
CA CYS A 276 15.88 -32.94 -1.53
C CYS A 276 15.26 -31.56 -1.27
N GLY A 277 14.23 -31.50 -0.42
CA GLY A 277 13.48 -30.28 -0.13
C GLY A 277 12.43 -29.95 -1.20
N ARG A 278 12.24 -28.64 -1.46
CA ARG A 278 11.16 -28.16 -2.36
C ARG A 278 11.45 -28.48 -3.81
N ASP A 279 10.39 -28.73 -4.58
CA ASP A 279 10.48 -28.99 -6.01
C ASP A 279 10.89 -27.71 -6.77
N PRO A 280 11.98 -27.70 -7.57
CA PRO A 280 12.44 -26.51 -8.28
C PRO A 280 11.47 -26.05 -9.39
N ALA A 281 10.71 -26.97 -10.00
CA ALA A 281 9.79 -26.70 -11.09
C ALA A 281 8.44 -26.14 -10.60
N VAL A 282 8.01 -26.51 -9.40
CA VAL A 282 6.73 -26.08 -8.80
C VAL A 282 6.87 -24.73 -8.09
N TRP A 283 5.84 -23.89 -8.21
CA TRP A 283 5.74 -22.64 -7.47
C TRP A 283 5.38 -22.87 -6.02
N HIS A 284 5.92 -22.08 -5.12
CA HIS A 284 5.60 -22.20 -3.69
C HIS A 284 5.41 -20.81 -3.06
N VAL A 285 4.51 -20.72 -2.08
CA VAL A 285 4.59 -19.66 -1.06
C VAL A 285 5.46 -20.19 0.08
N ALA A 286 6.42 -19.39 0.51
CA ALA A 286 7.27 -19.74 1.64
C ALA A 286 7.10 -18.74 2.78
N LEU A 287 7.20 -19.25 4.00
CA LEU A 287 6.87 -18.54 5.23
C LEU A 287 7.94 -18.75 6.29
N LYS A 288 8.17 -17.70 7.09
CA LYS A 288 9.03 -17.74 8.27
C LYS A 288 8.44 -16.88 9.39
N VAL A 289 8.68 -17.27 10.64
CA VAL A 289 8.46 -16.37 11.79
C VAL A 289 9.33 -15.12 11.60
N ALA A 290 8.76 -13.92 11.80
CA ALA A 290 9.49 -12.68 11.63
C ALA A 290 10.60 -12.57 12.67
N TRP A 291 11.80 -12.18 12.23
CA TRP A 291 13.00 -12.00 13.07
C TRP A 291 13.52 -13.24 13.81
N ASP A 292 12.99 -14.42 13.53
CA ASP A 292 13.49 -15.69 14.09
C ASP A 292 14.51 -16.37 13.15
N ILE A 293 15.43 -17.11 13.78
CA ILE A 293 16.47 -18.00 13.19
C ILE A 293 16.43 -19.42 13.78
N LYS A 294 15.43 -19.78 14.60
CA LYS A 294 15.30 -21.10 15.24
C LYS A 294 14.18 -21.93 14.63
N THR A 295 13.01 -21.33 14.38
CA THR A 295 11.87 -22.04 13.79
C THR A 295 12.18 -22.35 12.32
N PRO A 296 12.02 -23.61 11.86
CA PRO A 296 12.18 -23.94 10.45
C PRO A 296 11.18 -23.18 9.58
N GLY A 297 11.57 -22.84 8.36
CA GLY A 297 10.68 -22.24 7.37
C GLY A 297 9.67 -23.25 6.83
N LEU A 298 8.57 -22.79 6.25
CA LEU A 298 7.71 -23.61 5.38
C LEU A 298 7.91 -23.23 3.93
N ALA A 299 7.87 -24.22 3.03
CA ALA A 299 7.66 -24.02 1.60
C ALA A 299 6.45 -24.84 1.15
N VAL A 300 5.34 -24.17 0.88
CA VAL A 300 4.05 -24.79 0.54
C VAL A 300 3.85 -24.71 -0.98
N PRO A 301 3.70 -25.85 -1.69
CA PRO A 301 3.52 -25.86 -3.13
C PRO A 301 2.17 -25.24 -3.52
N LEU A 302 2.11 -24.67 -4.72
CA LEU A 302 0.95 -24.01 -5.29
C LEU A 302 0.74 -24.49 -6.72
N TYR A 303 -0.26 -25.34 -6.93
CA TYR A 303 -0.67 -25.88 -8.22
C TYR A 303 -1.68 -24.96 -8.92
N GLN A 304 -2.20 -25.36 -10.09
CA GLN A 304 -3.19 -24.59 -10.81
C GLN A 304 -4.53 -24.54 -10.05
N GLY A 305 -4.93 -23.35 -9.60
CA GLY A 305 -6.20 -23.10 -8.92
C GLY A 305 -6.12 -23.06 -7.39
N ASP A 306 -5.00 -23.44 -6.79
CA ASP A 306 -4.83 -23.45 -5.34
C ASP A 306 -4.96 -22.04 -4.72
N CYS A 307 -5.56 -22.00 -3.53
CA CYS A 307 -5.72 -20.79 -2.74
C CYS A 307 -5.04 -20.90 -1.38
N TYR A 308 -4.44 -19.81 -0.91
CA TYR A 308 -4.03 -19.69 0.48
C TYR A 308 -4.55 -18.41 1.14
N LEU A 309 -4.86 -18.51 2.44
CA LEU A 309 -5.33 -17.42 3.27
C LEU A 309 -4.28 -17.17 4.37
N MET A 310 -3.88 -15.91 4.54
CA MET A 310 -3.15 -15.46 5.72
C MET A 310 -4.14 -14.78 6.66
N LEU A 311 -4.45 -15.42 7.78
CA LEU A 311 -5.46 -14.96 8.72
C LEU A 311 -4.87 -14.06 9.82
N ASP A 312 -5.68 -13.11 10.29
CA ASP A 312 -5.41 -12.34 11.51
C ASP A 312 -4.03 -11.62 11.51
N ASP A 313 -3.26 -11.71 12.61
CA ASP A 313 -1.94 -11.08 12.77
C ASP A 313 -0.82 -11.77 11.97
N MET A 314 -1.14 -12.74 11.10
CA MET A 314 -0.12 -13.55 10.43
C MET A 314 0.83 -12.70 9.59
N ASN A 315 0.32 -11.72 8.85
CA ASN A 315 1.16 -10.79 8.08
C ASN A 315 2.01 -9.86 8.99
N MET A 316 1.68 -9.74 10.27
CA MET A 316 2.46 -8.95 11.25
C MET A 316 3.54 -9.83 11.92
N THR A 317 3.20 -11.06 12.29
CA THR A 317 4.04 -12.01 13.03
C THR A 317 4.98 -12.82 12.13
N HIS A 318 4.63 -13.00 10.86
CA HIS A 318 5.38 -13.78 9.87
C HIS A 318 5.79 -12.91 8.68
N GLN A 319 6.86 -13.35 8.02
CA GLN A 319 7.26 -12.87 6.71
C GLN A 319 6.93 -13.95 5.70
N HIS A 320 6.57 -13.56 4.47
CA HIS A 320 6.37 -14.48 3.36
C HIS A 320 7.20 -14.07 2.14
N CYS A 321 7.49 -15.04 1.29
CA CYS A 321 8.12 -14.85 -0.02
C CYS A 321 7.47 -15.78 -1.06
N VAL A 322 7.68 -15.49 -2.34
CA VAL A 322 7.16 -16.33 -3.43
C VAL A 322 8.35 -16.97 -4.13
N LEU A 323 8.45 -18.29 -4.04
CA LEU A 323 9.48 -19.09 -4.70
C LEU A 323 9.04 -19.40 -6.12
N ALA A 324 9.91 -19.11 -7.08
CA ALA A 324 9.64 -19.35 -8.48
C ALA A 324 9.74 -20.85 -8.81
N GLY A 325 8.75 -21.34 -9.56
CA GLY A 325 8.84 -22.56 -10.35
C GLY A 325 9.46 -22.30 -11.73
N HIS A 326 9.25 -23.22 -12.67
CA HIS A 326 9.74 -23.08 -14.06
C HIS A 326 8.71 -22.46 -15.01
N GLN A 327 7.42 -22.75 -14.82
CA GLN A 327 6.35 -22.31 -15.72
C GLN A 327 5.84 -20.89 -15.37
N PRO A 328 5.20 -20.16 -16.32
CA PRO A 328 4.55 -18.89 -16.01
C PRO A 328 3.43 -19.05 -14.98
N ARG A 329 3.30 -18.06 -14.08
CA ARG A 329 2.26 -18.03 -13.04
C ARG A 329 1.58 -16.67 -12.97
N PHE A 330 0.26 -16.70 -12.77
CA PHE A 330 -0.54 -15.60 -12.25
C PHE A 330 -0.90 -15.83 -10.78
N SER A 331 -1.11 -14.75 -10.03
CA SER A 331 -1.89 -14.81 -8.80
C SER A 331 -2.67 -13.53 -8.51
N SER A 332 -3.90 -13.69 -8.02
CA SER A 332 -4.76 -12.60 -7.52
C SER A 332 -4.64 -12.54 -6.00
N THR A 333 -4.10 -11.45 -5.45
CA THR A 333 -3.87 -11.26 -4.01
C THR A 333 -4.86 -10.23 -3.48
N HIS A 334 -5.96 -10.71 -2.89
CA HIS A 334 -7.07 -9.91 -2.37
C HIS A 334 -6.74 -9.37 -0.97
N ARG A 335 -7.08 -8.11 -0.72
CA ARG A 335 -6.60 -7.34 0.44
C ARG A 335 -7.69 -6.44 1.00
N VAL A 336 -7.68 -6.24 2.32
CA VAL A 336 -8.31 -5.07 2.95
C VAL A 336 -7.24 -3.98 3.05
N ALA A 337 -7.11 -3.17 2.00
CA ALA A 337 -6.15 -2.07 2.01
C ALA A 337 -6.59 -0.98 3.00
N GLU A 338 -5.62 -0.47 3.78
CA GLU A 338 -5.81 0.69 4.65
C GLU A 338 -5.95 1.95 3.77
N CYS A 339 -7.19 2.41 3.63
CA CYS A 339 -7.59 3.42 2.66
C CYS A 339 -8.18 4.69 3.30
N SER A 340 -8.08 4.87 4.62
CA SER A 340 -8.53 6.10 5.32
C SER A 340 -7.97 7.39 4.73
N GLN A 341 -6.75 7.35 4.17
CA GLN A 341 -6.09 8.43 3.43
C GLN A 341 -5.74 8.03 1.98
N GLY A 342 -6.44 7.02 1.46
CA GLY A 342 -6.09 6.32 0.22
C GLY A 342 -7.19 6.29 -0.84
N THR A 343 -8.26 7.08 -0.70
CA THR A 343 -9.37 7.11 -1.66
C THR A 343 -9.57 8.48 -2.31
N LEU A 344 -10.13 8.50 -3.52
CA LEU A 344 -10.46 9.72 -4.25
C LEU A 344 -11.42 10.65 -3.45
N PRO A 345 -12.51 10.16 -2.81
CA PRO A 345 -13.35 11.00 -1.96
C PRO A 345 -12.59 11.66 -0.81
N TYR A 346 -11.62 10.96 -0.20
CA TYR A 346 -10.78 11.54 0.86
C TYR A 346 -9.98 12.74 0.34
N ILE A 347 -9.20 12.58 -0.74
CA ILE A 347 -8.35 13.67 -1.24
C ILE A 347 -9.16 14.82 -1.85
N LEU A 348 -10.31 14.55 -2.49
CA LEU A 348 -11.22 15.61 -2.94
C LEU A 348 -11.80 16.37 -1.75
N GLY A 349 -12.21 15.68 -0.68
CA GLY A 349 -12.66 16.32 0.57
C GLY A 349 -11.57 17.21 1.19
N ARG A 350 -10.32 16.72 1.22
CA ARG A 350 -9.14 17.51 1.66
C ARG A 350 -8.95 18.75 0.78
N CYS A 351 -8.94 18.59 -0.54
CA CYS A 351 -8.77 19.70 -1.48
C CYS A 351 -9.88 20.76 -1.34
N ASN A 352 -11.15 20.33 -1.22
CA ASN A 352 -12.27 21.24 -0.99
C ASN A 352 -12.10 22.05 0.30
N ALA A 353 -11.73 21.40 1.41
CA ALA A 353 -11.47 22.06 2.68
C ALA A 353 -10.30 23.07 2.62
N ALA A 354 -9.28 22.84 1.79
CA ALA A 354 -8.25 23.85 1.53
C ALA A 354 -8.83 25.05 0.74
N LEU A 355 -9.58 24.78 -0.33
CA LEU A 355 -10.18 25.82 -1.18
C LEU A 355 -11.25 26.65 -0.47
N GLU A 356 -11.79 26.22 0.68
CA GLU A 356 -12.64 27.05 1.53
C GLU A 356 -11.96 28.36 1.94
N ASN A 357 -10.62 28.40 2.05
CA ASN A 357 -9.88 29.64 2.34
C ASN A 357 -9.74 30.58 1.13
N LEU A 358 -10.15 30.16 -0.07
CA LEU A 358 -10.14 30.99 -1.29
C LEU A 358 -11.47 31.74 -1.43
N HIS A 359 -11.39 33.07 -1.54
CA HIS A 359 -12.52 33.94 -1.88
C HIS A 359 -12.53 34.21 -3.38
N GLY A 360 -13.66 33.93 -4.04
CA GLY A 360 -13.93 34.39 -5.40
C GLY A 360 -14.86 35.59 -5.35
N ASP A 361 -14.33 36.79 -5.57
CA ASP A 361 -15.18 37.95 -5.82
C ASP A 361 -15.62 37.96 -7.29
N THR A 362 -16.85 37.49 -7.53
CA THR A 362 -17.47 37.42 -8.85
C THR A 362 -17.69 38.78 -9.52
N ALA A 363 -17.58 39.90 -8.79
CA ALA A 363 -17.70 41.24 -9.36
C ALA A 363 -16.38 41.76 -9.97
N LEU A 364 -15.23 41.24 -9.52
CA LEU A 364 -13.90 41.75 -9.88
C LEU A 364 -12.97 40.70 -10.52
N GLY A 365 -13.33 39.42 -10.47
CA GLY A 365 -12.46 38.32 -10.94
C GLY A 365 -11.19 38.13 -10.10
N CYS A 366 -11.06 38.88 -9.00
CA CYS A 366 -9.91 38.84 -8.11
C CYS A 366 -10.11 37.73 -7.07
N LEU A 367 -9.14 36.81 -7.03
CA LEU A 367 -9.05 35.78 -6.01
C LEU A 367 -8.23 36.31 -4.82
N ALA A 368 -8.67 35.97 -3.60
CA ALA A 368 -8.03 36.42 -2.35
C ALA A 368 -8.15 35.36 -1.24
N LEU A 369 -7.30 35.44 -0.22
CA LEU A 369 -7.35 34.55 0.95
C LEU A 369 -8.31 35.11 2.01
N LYS A 370 -9.17 34.26 2.60
CA LYS A 370 -10.14 34.67 3.64
C LYS A 370 -9.49 34.81 5.02
N SER A 371 -8.57 33.92 5.35
CA SER A 371 -7.83 33.85 6.61
C SER A 371 -6.33 33.68 6.35
N LEU A 372 -5.55 34.37 7.18
CA LEU A 372 -4.09 34.28 7.28
C LEU A 372 -3.68 33.73 8.65
N ASP A 373 -4.54 32.94 9.29
CA ASP A 373 -4.26 32.32 10.58
C ASP A 373 -3.31 31.14 10.41
N ILE A 374 -2.44 30.92 11.40
CA ILE A 374 -1.37 29.90 11.36
C ILE A 374 -1.92 28.50 11.08
N GLY A 375 -3.06 28.15 11.70
CA GLY A 375 -3.74 26.87 11.48
C GLY A 375 -4.26 26.71 10.04
N THR A 376 -4.85 27.78 9.48
CA THR A 376 -5.37 27.80 8.11
C THR A 376 -4.25 27.69 7.08
N ILE A 377 -3.18 28.49 7.22
CA ILE A 377 -1.99 28.44 6.36
C ILE A 377 -1.40 27.03 6.37
N LYS A 378 -1.17 26.46 7.56
CA LYS A 378 -0.62 25.12 7.71
C LYS A 378 -1.51 24.07 7.05
N GLY A 379 -2.83 24.13 7.27
CA GLY A 379 -3.80 23.19 6.72
C GLY A 379 -3.77 23.18 5.19
N VAL A 380 -3.87 24.36 4.57
CA VAL A 380 -3.84 24.53 3.11
C VAL A 380 -2.52 24.01 2.53
N GLU A 381 -1.38 24.42 3.08
CA GLU A 381 -0.06 24.10 2.52
C GLU A 381 0.33 22.62 2.76
N GLU A 382 -0.16 21.98 3.83
CA GLU A 382 -0.06 20.52 4.02
C GLU A 382 -0.92 19.75 3.02
N ILE A 383 -2.16 20.21 2.72
CA ILE A 383 -3.04 19.61 1.70
C ILE A 383 -2.42 19.78 0.29
N HIS A 384 -1.82 20.93 0.03
CA HIS A 384 -1.14 21.24 -1.22
C HIS A 384 0.04 20.26 -1.47
N ASN A 385 0.88 20.02 -0.45
CA ASN A 385 1.92 18.98 -0.54
C ASN A 385 1.31 17.58 -0.75
N GLU A 386 0.23 17.25 -0.05
CA GLU A 386 -0.43 15.95 -0.14
C GLU A 386 -0.96 15.65 -1.55
N VAL A 387 -1.72 16.56 -2.16
CA VAL A 387 -2.25 16.35 -3.53
C VAL A 387 -1.13 16.30 -4.58
N GLU A 388 -0.06 17.07 -4.42
CA GLU A 388 1.07 17.04 -5.35
C GLU A 388 1.85 15.72 -5.28
N PHE A 389 2.25 15.29 -4.08
CA PHE A 389 3.23 14.21 -3.91
C PHE A 389 2.66 12.83 -3.61
N GLU A 390 1.46 12.74 -3.03
CA GLU A 390 0.78 11.46 -2.78
C GLU A 390 -0.20 11.07 -3.89
N TRP A 391 -0.63 12.02 -4.73
CA TRP A 391 -1.62 11.78 -5.79
C TRP A 391 -1.08 12.07 -7.19
N LEU A 392 -0.91 13.33 -7.56
CA LEU A 392 -0.59 13.72 -8.94
C LEU A 392 0.76 13.13 -9.41
N ARG A 393 1.84 13.37 -8.67
CA ARG A 393 3.16 12.83 -9.05
C ARG A 393 3.22 11.31 -8.98
N GLN A 394 2.50 10.68 -8.04
CA GLN A 394 2.40 9.21 -8.00
C GLN A 394 1.72 8.66 -9.26
N PHE A 395 0.60 9.25 -9.69
CA PHE A 395 -0.14 8.82 -10.87
C PHE A 395 0.69 9.02 -12.15
N TRP A 396 1.17 10.23 -12.41
CA TRP A 396 1.90 10.55 -13.64
C TRP A 396 3.29 9.89 -13.73
N PHE A 397 3.91 9.56 -12.60
CA PHE A 397 5.13 8.73 -12.57
C PHE A 397 4.92 7.32 -13.14
N GLN A 398 3.69 6.83 -13.21
CA GLN A 398 3.35 5.52 -13.78
C GLN A 398 3.05 5.58 -15.29
N GLY A 399 3.33 6.71 -15.94
CA GLY A 399 3.15 6.91 -17.38
C GLY A 399 1.68 6.96 -17.76
N LYS A 400 1.32 6.31 -18.88
CA LYS A 400 -0.05 6.18 -19.39
C LYS A 400 -0.64 4.79 -19.15
N ARG A 401 0.03 3.94 -18.36
CA ARG A 401 -0.27 2.51 -18.26
C ARG A 401 -1.71 2.18 -17.87
N TYR A 402 -2.36 3.04 -17.09
CA TYR A 402 -3.77 2.88 -16.72
C TYR A 402 -4.75 3.11 -17.89
N GLN A 403 -4.43 4.02 -18.81
CA GLN A 403 -5.25 4.33 -20.00
C GLN A 403 -5.33 3.14 -20.97
N LYS A 404 -4.39 2.18 -20.90
CA LYS A 404 -4.51 0.89 -21.60
C LYS A 404 -5.68 0.03 -21.10
N CYS A 405 -6.18 0.28 -19.90
CA CYS A 405 -7.24 -0.50 -19.26
C CYS A 405 -8.56 0.29 -19.13
N THR A 406 -8.48 1.57 -18.76
CA THR A 406 -9.62 2.44 -18.47
C THR A 406 -9.17 3.90 -18.43
N ASP A 407 -10.07 4.82 -18.77
CA ASP A 407 -9.89 6.27 -18.60
C ASP A 407 -10.39 6.79 -17.23
N TRP A 408 -10.86 5.90 -16.34
CA TRP A 408 -11.59 6.26 -15.11
C TRP A 408 -10.87 7.30 -14.24
N TRP A 409 -9.53 7.28 -14.23
CA TRP A 409 -8.70 8.23 -13.45
C TRP A 409 -8.40 9.55 -14.16
N ASP A 410 -8.64 9.69 -15.46
CA ASP A 410 -8.28 10.88 -16.23
C ASP A 410 -9.04 12.12 -15.73
N GLN A 411 -10.37 12.03 -15.59
CA GLN A 411 -11.18 13.12 -15.07
C GLN A 411 -10.90 13.42 -13.58
N PRO A 412 -10.82 12.43 -12.66
CA PRO A 412 -10.34 12.63 -11.30
C PRO A 412 -8.98 13.34 -11.19
N MET A 413 -8.00 12.97 -12.03
CA MET A 413 -6.67 13.57 -12.00
C MET A 413 -6.67 14.99 -12.56
N ALA A 414 -7.46 15.27 -13.59
CA ALA A 414 -7.68 16.64 -14.08
C ALA A 414 -8.33 17.54 -13.01
N VAL A 415 -9.30 17.02 -12.26
CA VAL A 415 -9.92 17.73 -11.13
C VAL A 415 -8.91 17.97 -10.01
N LEU A 416 -8.11 16.98 -9.61
CA LEU A 416 -7.08 17.15 -8.59
C LEU A 416 -5.99 18.15 -9.01
N GLU A 417 -5.60 18.15 -10.29
CA GLU A 417 -4.64 19.13 -10.81
C GLU A 417 -5.21 20.55 -10.79
N GLU A 418 -6.49 20.74 -11.10
CA GLU A 418 -7.14 22.05 -11.03
C GLU A 418 -7.25 22.57 -9.57
N HIS A 419 -7.48 21.68 -8.60
CA HIS A 419 -7.43 22.05 -7.18
C HIS A 419 -5.99 22.40 -6.75
N TRP A 420 -5.00 21.65 -7.21
CA TRP A 420 -3.58 21.92 -6.99
C TRP A 420 -3.15 23.28 -7.57
N ARG A 421 -3.57 23.64 -8.81
CA ARG A 421 -3.29 24.96 -9.41
C ARG A 421 -3.85 26.11 -8.58
N LYS A 422 -5.07 25.95 -8.05
CA LYS A 422 -5.67 26.93 -7.13
C LYS A 422 -4.86 27.05 -5.83
N MET A 423 -4.28 25.97 -5.33
CA MET A 423 -3.40 26.00 -4.16
C MET A 423 -2.03 26.65 -4.47
N GLU A 424 -1.42 26.47 -5.65
CA GLU A 424 -0.25 27.27 -6.08
C GLU A 424 -0.57 28.78 -6.11
N LEU A 425 -1.77 29.15 -6.57
CA LEU A 425 -2.24 30.54 -6.52
C LEU A 425 -2.45 31.03 -5.09
N MET A 426 -3.00 30.22 -4.19
CA MET A 426 -3.12 30.55 -2.77
C MET A 426 -1.75 30.77 -2.11
N THR A 427 -0.77 29.90 -2.37
CA THR A 427 0.61 30.09 -1.91
C THR A 427 1.20 31.40 -2.46
N SER A 428 0.92 31.75 -3.73
CA SER A 428 1.36 33.02 -4.31
C SER A 428 0.72 34.24 -3.62
N HIS A 429 -0.58 34.23 -3.37
CA HIS A 429 -1.25 35.29 -2.61
C HIS A 429 -0.68 35.41 -1.20
N LEU A 430 -0.45 34.30 -0.48
CA LEU A 430 0.17 34.31 0.83
C LEU A 430 1.57 34.95 0.80
N LEU A 431 2.41 34.58 -0.18
CA LEU A 431 3.73 35.18 -0.38
C LEU A 431 3.67 36.68 -0.72
N CYS A 432 2.63 37.14 -1.41
CA CYS A 432 2.39 38.56 -1.66
C CYS A 432 1.95 39.30 -0.40
N GLU A 433 1.05 38.74 0.41
CA GLU A 433 0.66 39.32 1.71
C GLU A 433 1.88 39.45 2.64
N LEU A 434 2.72 38.41 2.73
CA LEU A 434 3.94 38.40 3.55
C LEU A 434 5.02 39.40 3.07
N ARG A 435 4.86 40.00 1.88
CA ARG A 435 5.75 41.06 1.37
C ARG A 435 5.21 42.47 1.57
N LYS A 436 3.94 42.64 2.00
CA LYS A 436 3.36 43.97 2.18
C LYS A 436 4.03 44.71 3.33
N GLU A 437 4.42 45.95 3.06
CA GLU A 437 4.89 46.89 4.07
C GLU A 437 3.74 47.24 5.03
N GLY A 438 4.04 47.41 6.32
CA GLY A 438 3.06 47.74 7.35
C GLY A 438 2.38 46.56 8.06
N GLN A 439 2.72 45.30 7.77
CA GLN A 439 2.32 44.17 8.63
C GLN A 439 3.01 44.22 9.99
N VAL A 440 2.35 43.72 11.03
CA VAL A 440 2.95 43.49 12.36
C VAL A 440 4.06 42.46 12.21
N GLU A 441 5.31 42.88 12.43
CA GLU A 441 6.52 42.07 12.21
C GLU A 441 6.47 40.69 12.88
N GLU A 442 5.95 40.62 14.11
CA GLU A 442 5.83 39.35 14.86
C GLU A 442 4.88 38.36 14.17
N GLN A 443 3.69 38.82 13.78
CA GLN A 443 2.72 38.01 13.04
C GLN A 443 3.24 37.60 11.66
N ARG A 444 4.03 38.47 11.01
CA ARG A 444 4.69 38.15 9.74
C ARG A 444 5.70 37.03 9.93
N LYS A 445 6.53 37.09 10.96
CA LYS A 445 7.51 36.05 11.29
C LYS A 445 6.85 34.72 11.62
N GLU A 446 5.85 34.71 12.51
CA GLU A 446 5.10 33.50 12.89
C GLU A 446 4.51 32.78 11.66
N ARG A 447 3.93 33.53 10.71
CA ARG A 447 3.43 33.00 9.44
C ARG A 447 4.53 32.43 8.55
N ILE A 448 5.70 33.08 8.49
CA ILE A 448 6.84 32.59 7.71
C ILE A 448 7.44 31.32 8.36
N GLU A 449 7.57 31.26 9.68
CA GLU A 449 8.02 30.08 10.42
C GLU A 449 7.08 28.87 10.23
N CYS A 450 5.77 29.12 10.10
CA CYS A 450 4.79 28.10 9.74
C CYS A 450 4.91 27.62 8.29
N LEU A 451 5.04 28.55 7.34
CA LEU A 451 5.06 28.28 5.89
C LEU A 451 6.38 27.64 5.42
N LEU A 452 7.51 28.12 5.93
CA LEU A 452 8.85 27.82 5.41
C LEU A 452 9.16 26.31 5.37
N PRO A 453 8.90 25.50 6.43
CA PRO A 453 9.16 24.06 6.38
C PRO A 453 8.32 23.31 5.34
N LEU A 454 7.12 23.81 5.01
CA LEU A 454 6.22 23.20 4.03
C LEU A 454 6.67 23.50 2.59
N LEU A 455 7.21 24.69 2.34
CA LEU A 455 7.84 25.06 1.07
C LEU A 455 9.18 24.34 0.86
N GLU A 456 9.96 24.15 1.92
CA GLU A 456 11.21 23.36 1.88
C GLU A 456 10.92 21.90 1.56
N GLU A 457 9.93 21.28 2.23
CA GLU A 457 9.46 19.93 1.88
C GLU A 457 8.97 19.84 0.43
N ARG A 458 8.23 20.86 -0.06
CA ARG A 458 7.76 20.94 -1.45
C ARG A 458 8.92 21.05 -2.44
N HIS A 459 9.91 21.88 -2.15
CA HIS A 459 11.11 22.01 -2.98
C HIS A 459 11.88 20.68 -3.05
N GLU A 460 12.23 20.10 -1.90
CA GLU A 460 12.97 18.84 -1.81
C GLU A 460 12.25 17.72 -2.57
N LEU A 461 10.93 17.58 -2.39
CA LEU A 461 10.14 16.57 -3.09
C LEU A 461 10.04 16.85 -4.59
N ARG A 462 9.91 18.12 -5.04
CA ARG A 462 9.95 18.47 -6.47
C ARG A 462 11.27 18.03 -7.11
N GLN A 463 12.41 18.25 -6.45
CA GLN A 463 13.71 17.76 -6.92
C GLN A 463 13.80 16.23 -6.88
N GLU A 464 13.35 15.59 -5.80
CA GLU A 464 13.35 14.12 -5.64
C GLU A 464 12.59 13.42 -6.77
N TRP A 465 11.39 13.91 -7.09
CA TRP A 465 10.56 13.40 -8.18
C TRP A 465 11.11 13.73 -9.56
N PHE A 466 11.62 14.94 -9.77
CA PHE A 466 12.26 15.33 -11.04
C PHE A 466 13.43 14.40 -11.36
N VAL A 467 14.33 14.14 -10.40
CA VAL A 467 15.45 13.19 -10.58
C VAL A 467 14.96 11.76 -10.80
N ARG A 468 13.91 11.31 -10.09
CA ARG A 468 13.33 9.96 -10.26
C ARG A 468 12.81 9.74 -11.68
N CYS A 469 12.06 10.70 -12.23
CA CYS A 469 11.51 10.65 -13.59
C CYS A 469 12.59 10.60 -14.68
N HIS A 470 13.73 11.25 -14.46
CA HIS A 470 14.85 11.31 -15.41
C HIS A 470 15.97 10.32 -15.09
N SER A 471 15.73 9.35 -14.21
CA SER A 471 16.72 8.31 -13.90
C SER A 471 16.97 7.42 -15.13
N PRO A 472 18.19 6.87 -15.32
CA PRO A 472 18.48 5.99 -16.47
C PRO A 472 17.53 4.78 -16.57
N LEU A 473 17.08 4.27 -15.43
CA LEU A 473 16.10 3.18 -15.36
C LEU A 473 14.71 3.63 -15.83
N ALA A 474 14.23 4.80 -15.39
CA ALA A 474 12.96 5.39 -15.87
C ALA A 474 12.98 5.64 -17.38
N LEU A 475 14.10 6.18 -17.91
CA LEU A 475 14.26 6.48 -19.34
C LEU A 475 14.34 5.22 -20.21
N SER A 476 14.70 4.06 -19.63
CA SER A 476 14.78 2.78 -20.33
C SER A 476 13.43 2.05 -20.47
N LEU A 477 12.36 2.53 -19.81
CA LEU A 477 11.03 1.95 -19.90
C LEU A 477 10.37 2.20 -21.28
N PRO A 478 9.42 1.35 -21.71
CA PRO A 478 8.60 1.61 -22.91
C PRO A 478 7.83 2.93 -22.82
N GLU A 479 7.57 3.60 -23.95
CA GLU A 479 6.96 4.95 -23.99
C GLU A 479 5.67 5.08 -23.14
N GLU A 480 4.79 4.08 -23.17
CA GLU A 480 3.54 4.08 -22.40
C GLU A 480 3.73 3.93 -20.88
N GLU A 481 4.90 3.47 -20.45
CA GLU A 481 5.30 3.26 -19.06
C GLU A 481 6.31 4.31 -18.56
N LYS A 482 6.82 5.17 -19.45
CA LYS A 482 7.79 6.21 -19.09
C LYS A 482 7.19 7.20 -18.09
N PRO A 483 7.86 7.43 -16.94
CA PRO A 483 7.40 8.39 -15.95
C PRO A 483 7.26 9.80 -16.52
N ARG A 484 6.09 10.40 -16.33
CA ARG A 484 5.85 11.81 -16.64
C ARG A 484 6.10 12.64 -15.39
N CYS A 485 7.11 13.51 -15.44
CA CYS A 485 7.30 14.52 -14.41
C CYS A 485 6.19 15.57 -14.52
N HIS A 486 5.06 15.34 -13.84
CA HIS A 486 3.87 16.19 -13.94
C HIS A 486 3.20 16.36 -12.57
N PRO A 487 2.76 17.57 -12.19
CA PRO A 487 2.89 18.84 -12.92
C PRO A 487 4.35 19.32 -13.00
N TYR A 488 4.73 19.93 -14.12
CA TYR A 488 6.04 20.55 -14.35
C TYR A 488 5.90 21.69 -15.35
N TRP A 489 6.66 22.76 -15.14
CA TRP A 489 6.65 23.96 -15.97
C TRP A 489 8.02 24.65 -15.92
N GLN A 490 8.28 25.49 -16.92
CA GLN A 490 9.51 26.27 -17.00
C GLN A 490 9.37 27.61 -16.26
N MET A 491 10.50 28.25 -15.96
CA MET A 491 10.52 29.57 -15.34
C MET A 491 9.89 30.60 -16.29
N GLY A 492 8.90 31.36 -15.80
CA GLY A 492 8.19 32.36 -16.60
C GLY A 492 6.96 31.84 -17.36
N ASP A 493 6.48 30.62 -17.07
CA ASP A 493 5.17 30.16 -17.55
C ASP A 493 4.06 31.12 -17.08
N PRO A 494 3.29 31.76 -17.98
CA PRO A 494 2.28 32.74 -17.60
C PRO A 494 1.03 32.12 -16.95
N HIS A 495 0.87 30.79 -17.00
CA HIS A 495 -0.27 30.09 -16.43
C HIS A 495 -0.05 29.65 -14.97
N LEU A 496 1.18 29.74 -14.45
CA LEU A 496 1.51 29.32 -13.09
C LEU A 496 2.19 30.46 -12.29
N PRO A 497 1.65 30.84 -11.12
CA PRO A 497 2.03 32.08 -10.44
C PRO A 497 3.33 31.97 -9.63
N LEU A 498 3.90 30.78 -9.51
CA LEU A 498 5.15 30.49 -8.80
C LEU A 498 6.09 29.67 -9.70
N PRO A 499 7.41 29.78 -9.54
CA PRO A 499 8.35 28.90 -10.23
C PRO A 499 8.28 27.47 -9.67
N PHE A 500 8.51 26.46 -10.52
CA PHE A 500 8.66 25.06 -10.09
C PHE A 500 9.76 24.94 -9.02
N ASN A 501 10.89 25.61 -9.23
CA ASN A 501 11.99 25.70 -8.27
C ASN A 501 11.74 26.85 -7.27
N LEU A 502 11.49 26.49 -6.01
CA LEU A 502 11.18 27.43 -4.93
C LEU A 502 12.42 27.98 -4.17
N GLU A 503 13.65 27.63 -4.55
CA GLU A 503 14.89 27.97 -3.81
C GLU A 503 15.00 29.47 -3.51
N ASP A 504 14.83 30.33 -4.53
CA ASP A 504 14.88 31.78 -4.38
C ASP A 504 13.81 32.34 -3.43
N ILE A 505 12.66 31.66 -3.31
CA ILE A 505 11.58 32.05 -2.40
C ILE A 505 11.97 31.66 -0.98
N ILE A 506 12.45 30.43 -0.78
CA ILE A 506 12.94 29.90 0.51
C ILE A 506 14.06 30.77 1.06
N ILE A 507 15.07 31.12 0.25
CA ILE A 507 16.17 32.02 0.64
C ILE A 507 15.65 33.41 1.05
N LYS A 508 14.67 33.97 0.34
CA LYS A 508 14.08 35.28 0.68
C LYS A 508 13.31 35.23 2.00
N LEU A 509 12.55 34.17 2.24
CA LEU A 509 11.83 33.97 3.51
C LEU A 509 12.78 33.80 4.69
N ARG A 510 13.85 33.00 4.55
CA ARG A 510 14.90 32.85 5.57
C ARG A 510 15.56 34.18 5.94
N LYS A 511 15.91 35.01 4.96
CA LYS A 511 16.46 36.36 5.18
C LYS A 511 15.50 37.30 5.92
N ILE A 512 14.19 37.12 5.80
CA ILE A 512 13.19 37.89 6.56
C ILE A 512 13.17 37.46 8.03
N LEU A 513 13.30 36.16 8.32
CA LEU A 513 13.38 35.65 9.71
C LEU A 513 14.69 36.07 10.40
N GLU A 514 15.83 35.91 9.71
CA GLU A 514 17.17 36.27 10.20
C GLU A 514 17.32 37.78 10.47
N GLY A 515 16.50 38.60 9.81
CA GLY A 515 16.50 40.06 9.90
C GLY A 515 17.70 40.70 9.18
N GLN A 516 17.57 41.97 8.82
CA GLN A 516 18.70 42.77 8.34
C GLN A 516 19.69 43.05 9.48
N THR A 517 20.53 42.07 9.81
CA THR A 517 21.66 42.29 10.69
C THR A 517 22.72 43.11 9.94
N LYS A 518 22.98 44.31 10.47
CA LYS A 518 23.99 45.33 10.06
C LYS A 518 23.54 46.33 8.98
N TYR A 519 23.09 47.50 9.43
CA TYR A 519 23.81 48.76 9.23
C TYR A 519 23.52 49.73 10.40
N ALA A 520 24.17 49.49 11.54
CA ALA A 520 24.32 50.54 12.54
C ALA A 520 25.46 51.45 12.08
N HIS A 521 25.13 52.66 11.62
CA HIS A 521 26.14 53.70 11.39
C HIS A 521 26.87 53.99 12.72
N PRO A 522 28.21 53.96 12.78
CA PRO A 522 28.92 54.50 13.93
C PRO A 522 28.69 56.01 13.95
N GLN A 523 28.03 56.50 15.00
CA GLN A 523 27.98 57.94 15.26
C GLN A 523 29.41 58.42 15.52
N LEU A 524 29.89 59.32 14.66
CA LEU A 524 31.11 60.09 14.92
C LEU A 524 30.85 60.97 16.15
N THR A 525 31.57 60.71 17.24
CA THR A 525 31.62 61.60 18.40
C THR A 525 32.32 62.90 18.01
N PRO A 526 31.81 64.08 18.42
CA PRO A 526 32.52 65.34 18.21
C PRO A 526 33.76 65.38 19.11
N ALA A 527 34.82 66.02 18.62
CA ALA A 527 36.01 66.29 19.41
C ALA A 527 35.68 67.25 20.59
N SER A 528 36.21 66.94 21.77
CA SER A 528 36.34 67.88 22.88
C SER A 528 37.81 68.17 23.12
N LEU A 529 38.16 69.45 23.16
CA LEU A 529 39.50 69.92 23.54
C LEU A 529 39.76 69.63 25.02
N GLU A 530 40.92 69.07 25.34
CA GLU A 530 41.99 69.69 26.16
C GLU A 530 43.29 68.87 26.07
#